data_AF-A0A0V7ZNK3-F1
#
_entry.id   AF-A0A0V7ZNK3-F1
#
_cell.length_a   1.000
_cell.length_b   1.000
_cell.length_c   1.000
_cell.angle_alpha   90.00
_cell.angle_beta   90.00
_cell.angle_gamma   90.00
#
_symmetry.space_group_name_H-M   'P 1'
#
loop_
_entity.id
_entity.type
_entity.pdbx_description
1 polymer ?
#
loop_
_entity_poly.entity_id
_entity_poly.type
_entity_poly.pdbx_seq_one_letter_code
_entity_poly.pdbx_strand_id
1 'polypeptide(L)' 'MDFKFKNKYRVKSTRLPNRDYAANGYYFVTICTQDKTCFFGDIISGKIQLSEIGRIAQQ' A
#
# COMPACT_ATOMS: atom_id res chain seq x y z
N MET A 1 -23.89 12.50 17.04
CA MET A 1 -24.36 12.03 15.72
C MET A 1 -23.20 12.04 14.74
N ASP A 2 -22.98 10.95 14.01
CA ASP A 2 -21.96 10.92 12.96
C ASP A 2 -22.48 11.58 11.69
N PHE A 3 -21.92 12.74 11.36
CA PHE A 3 -22.21 13.45 10.12
C PHE A 3 -21.76 12.61 8.92
N LYS A 4 -22.69 12.38 7.98
CA LYS A 4 -22.44 11.66 6.72
C LYS A 4 -22.64 12.60 5.53
N PHE A 5 -21.65 12.67 4.64
CA PHE A 5 -21.77 13.39 3.37
C PHE A 5 -22.73 12.62 2.45
N LYS A 6 -23.71 13.32 1.87
CA LYS A 6 -24.79 12.73 1.06
C LYS A 6 -25.52 11.56 1.75
N ASN A 7 -25.59 11.57 3.09
CA ASN A 7 -26.14 10.49 3.92
C ASN A 7 -25.49 9.11 3.70
N LYS A 8 -24.34 9.04 3.01
CA LYS A 8 -23.69 7.78 2.62
C LYS A 8 -22.25 7.67 3.11
N TYR A 9 -21.47 8.74 2.99
CA TYR A 9 -20.03 8.69 3.22
C TYR A 9 -19.66 9.27 4.58
N ARG A 10 -18.78 8.59 5.32
CA ARG A 10 -18.26 9.08 6.60
C ARG A 10 -17.38 10.31 6.35
N VAL A 11 -17.66 11.41 7.05
CA VAL A 11 -16.90 12.67 6.93
C VAL A 11 -15.63 12.66 7.77
N LYS A 12 -15.66 12.00 8.93
CA LYS A 12 -14.51 11.92 9.82
C LYS A 12 -13.34 11.17 9.16
N SER A 13 -12.12 11.60 9.47
CA SER A 13 -10.89 10.96 9.01
C SER A 13 -10.82 9.48 9.42
N THR A 14 -10.29 8.62 8.56
CA THR A 14 -9.88 7.24 8.91
C THR A 14 -8.60 7.21 9.74
N ARG A 15 -7.82 8.29 9.74
CA ARG A 15 -6.51 8.35 10.39
C ARG A 15 -6.68 8.24 11.91
N LEU A 16 -5.74 7.54 12.53
CA LEU A 16 -5.66 7.46 13.98
C LEU A 16 -5.46 8.88 14.55
N PRO A 17 -6.30 9.33 15.51
CA PRO A 17 -6.12 10.64 16.12
C PRO A 17 -4.73 10.79 16.74
N ASN A 18 -4.14 11.97 16.62
CA ASN A 18 -2.84 12.32 17.19
C ASN A 18 -1.65 11.48 16.70
N ARG A 19 -1.80 10.71 15.60
CA ARG A 19 -0.69 10.00 14.97
C ARG A 19 -0.09 10.85 13.86
N ASP A 20 1.20 11.13 13.97
CA ASP A 20 2.00 11.58 12.84
C ASP A 20 2.34 10.37 11.95
N TYR A 21 1.88 10.43 10.70
CA TYR A 21 2.15 9.39 9.69
C TYR A 21 3.48 9.61 8.95
N ALA A 22 4.12 10.78 9.11
CA ALA A 22 5.46 11.04 8.59
C ALA A 22 6.57 10.56 9.55
N ALA A 23 6.24 10.33 10.82
CA ALA A 23 7.16 9.75 11.78
C ALA A 23 7.51 8.28 11.42
N ASN A 24 8.71 7.87 11.79
CA ASN A 24 9.19 6.50 11.59
C ASN A 24 8.21 5.46 12.19
N GLY A 25 7.94 4.40 11.44
CA GLY A 25 7.06 3.33 11.85
C GLY A 25 7.10 2.15 10.89
N TYR A 26 6.66 0.98 11.35
CA TYR A 26 6.55 -0.21 10.51
C TYR A 26 5.20 -0.26 9.80
N TYR A 27 5.24 -0.58 8.52
CA TYR A 27 4.05 -0.77 7.69
C TYR A 27 4.20 -2.08 6.94
N PHE A 28 3.10 -2.84 6.86
CA PHE A 28 2.98 -3.95 5.94
C PHE A 28 2.04 -3.54 4.82
N VAL A 29 2.52 -3.59 3.58
CA VAL A 29 1.76 -3.18 2.40
C VAL A 29 1.69 -4.35 1.44
N THR A 30 0.50 -4.61 0.92
CA THR A 30 0.28 -5.56 -0.19
C THR A 30 -0.16 -4.76 -1.40
N ILE A 31 0.49 -5.00 -2.55
CA ILE A 31 0.23 -4.27 -3.79
C ILE A 31 -0.31 -5.26 -4.82
N CYS A 32 -1.52 -4.99 -5.32
CA CYS A 32 -2.06 -5.67 -6.48
C CYS A 32 -1.68 -4.89 -7.74
N THR A 33 -1.02 -5.53 -8.70
CA THR A 33 -0.68 -4.90 -9.97
C THR A 33 -1.86 -4.97 -10.94
N GLN A 34 -1.99 -3.94 -11.78
CA GLN A 34 -2.98 -3.95 -12.85
C GLN A 34 -2.73 -5.14 -13.78
N ASP A 35 -3.82 -5.84 -14.11
CA ASP A 35 -3.83 -7.01 -15.00
C ASP A 35 -2.85 -8.12 -14.59
N LYS A 36 -2.47 -8.16 -13.30
CA LYS A 36 -1.48 -9.10 -12.75
C LYS A 36 -0.11 -8.99 -13.42
N THR A 37 0.23 -7.82 -13.96
CA THR A 37 1.53 -7.56 -14.58
C THR A 37 2.67 -7.78 -13.58
N CYS A 38 3.73 -8.47 -14.00
CA CYS A 38 4.91 -8.80 -13.19
C CYS A 38 5.86 -7.59 -12.99
N PHE A 39 5.38 -6.49 -12.42
CA PHE A 39 6.17 -5.27 -12.24
C PHE A 39 7.40 -5.41 -11.34
N PHE A 40 7.36 -6.33 -10.37
CA PHE A 40 8.42 -6.48 -9.37
C PHE A 40 9.56 -7.41 -9.82
N GLY A 41 9.42 -8.05 -10.98
CA GLY A 41 10.40 -8.97 -11.52
C GLY A 41 9.79 -10.29 -11.96
N ASP A 42 10.66 -11.17 -12.42
CA ASP A 42 10.30 -12.46 -13.01
C ASP A 42 10.81 -13.62 -12.16
N ILE A 43 10.18 -14.79 -12.28
CA ILE A 43 10.67 -16.01 -11.64
C ILE A 43 11.58 -16.75 -12.62
N ILE A 44 12.86 -16.87 -12.27
CA ILE A 44 13.85 -17.64 -13.02
C ILE A 44 14.41 -18.72 -12.10
N SER A 45 14.30 -19.98 -12.53
CA SER A 45 14.77 -21.15 -11.76
C SER A 45 14.25 -21.18 -10.31
N GLY A 46 12.98 -20.81 -10.12
CA GLY A 46 12.32 -20.80 -8.81
C GLY A 46 12.71 -19.64 -7.88
N LYS A 47 13.52 -18.69 -8.36
CA LYS A 47 13.89 -17.48 -7.61
C LYS A 47 13.35 -16.25 -8.31
N ILE A 48 12.94 -15.25 -7.53
CA ILE A 48 12.59 -13.95 -8.09
C ILE A 48 13.86 -13.22 -8.52
N GLN A 49 13.89 -12.78 -9.77
CA GLN A 49 14.84 -11.82 -10.28
C GLN A 49 14.16 -10.46 -10.33
N LEU A 50 14.52 -9.61 -9.37
CA LEU A 50 13.87 -8.32 -9.18
C LEU A 50 14.13 -7.38 -10.36
N SER A 51 13.05 -6.71 -10.77
CA SER A 51 13.14 -5.50 -11.59
C SER A 51 13.71 -4.34 -10.77
N GLU A 52 13.93 -3.19 -11.40
CA GLU A 52 14.31 -1.97 -10.69
C GLU A 52 13.26 -1.58 -9.63
N ILE A 53 11.97 -1.64 -9.98
CA ILE A 53 10.86 -1.38 -9.07
C ILE A 53 10.82 -2.42 -7.95
N GLY A 54 11.08 -3.69 -8.27
CA GLY A 54 11.16 -4.77 -7.28
C GLY A 54 12.24 -4.53 -6.22
N ARG A 55 13.41 -4.00 -6.61
CA ARG A 55 14.49 -3.68 -5.66
C ARG A 55 14.11 -2.54 -4.70
N ILE A 56 13.32 -1.57 -5.16
CA ILE A 56 12.80 -0.49 -4.29
C ILE A 56 11.84 -1.09 -3.25
N ALA A 57 11.00 -2.05 -3.63
CA ALA A 57 10.01 -2.66 -2.74
C ALA A 57 10.60 -3.66 -1.73
N GLN A 58 11.80 -4.19 -1.97
CA GLN A 58 12.46 -5.17 -1.08
C GLN A 58 13.20 -4.53 0.11
N GLN A 59 13.25 -3.19 0.20
CA GLN A 59 14.03 -2.46 1.21
C GLN A 59 13.54 -2.69 2.65
#